data_AF-A0A822G6V9-F1
#
_entry.id   AF-A0A822G6V9-F1
#
_cell.length_a   1.000
_cell.length_b   1.000
_cell.length_c   1.000
_cell.angle_alpha   90.00
_cell.angle_beta   90.00
_cell.angle_gamma   90.00
#
_symmetry.space_group_name_H-M   'P 1'
#
loop_
_entity.id
_entity.type
_entity.pdbx_description
1 polymer ?
#
loop_
_entity_poly.entity_id
_entity_poly.type
_entity_poly.pdbx_seq_one_letter_code
_entity_poly.pdbx_strand_id
1 'polypeptide(L)'
;NDEKRIAQLSKRLIDGITQRCTNVILNGDPESRYPGCVNLSFAYIEGESLLMALKDIALSSGSACTSASLEPSYVLRAIGADDDLAHSSIR
;
A
#
# COMPACT_ATOMS: atom_id res chain seq x y z
N ASN A 1 19.94 12.16 10.20
CA ASN A 1 19.73 12.93 8.96
C ASN A 1 18.82 12.22 7.98
N ASP A 2 18.92 10.90 7.84
CA ASP A 2 18.10 10.13 6.88
C ASP A 2 16.61 10.08 7.23
N GLU A 3 16.26 10.00 8.51
CA GLU A 3 14.87 9.96 8.97
C GLU A 3 14.04 11.15 8.46
N LYS A 4 14.58 12.38 8.54
CA LYS A 4 13.92 13.59 8.02
C LYS A 4 13.72 13.52 6.51
N ARG A 5 14.71 13.02 5.78
CA ARG A 5 14.63 12.86 4.31
C ARG A 5 13.59 11.80 3.94
N ILE A 6 13.59 10.65 4.62
CA ILE A 6 12.64 9.57 4.39
C ILE A 6 11.22 10.05 4.68
N ALA A 7 11.00 10.77 5.78
CA ALA A 7 9.70 11.35 6.12
C ALA A 7 9.21 12.35 5.04
N GLN A 8 10.10 13.21 4.54
CA GLN A 8 9.75 14.14 3.45
C GLN A 8 9.36 13.43 2.16
N LEU A 9 10.11 12.39 1.77
CA LEU A 9 9.82 11.61 0.57
C LEU A 9 8.52 10.80 0.72
N SER A 10 8.31 10.19 1.88
CA SER A 10 7.08 9.46 2.22
C SER A 10 5.85 10.35 2.12
N LYS A 11 5.92 11.55 2.73
CA LYS A 11 4.85 12.55 2.65
C LYS A 11 4.59 12.98 1.21
N ARG A 12 5.64 13.29 0.44
CA ARG A 12 5.50 13.69 -0.96
C ARG A 12 4.87 12.60 -1.83
N LEU A 13 5.22 11.33 -1.59
CA LEU A 13 4.65 10.19 -2.29
C LEU A 13 3.16 10.06 -2.00
N ILE A 14 2.78 10.07 -0.72
CA ILE A 14 1.39 9.90 -0.28
C ILE A 14 0.53 11.06 -0.78
N ASP A 15 0.93 12.31 -0.50
CA ASP A 15 0.20 13.49 -0.94
C ASP A 15 0.06 13.50 -2.48
N GLY A 16 1.12 13.13 -3.20
CA GLY A 16 1.12 13.10 -4.66
C GLY A 16 0.14 12.08 -5.25
N ILE A 17 -0.09 10.96 -4.56
CA ILE A 17 -1.03 9.91 -4.98
C ILE A 17 -2.45 10.30 -4.56
N THR A 18 -2.67 10.64 -3.30
CA THR A 18 -4.02 10.93 -2.77
C THR A 18 -4.65 12.19 -3.35
N GLN A 19 -3.84 13.14 -3.85
CA GLN A 19 -4.35 14.32 -4.56
C GLN A 19 -4.77 14.03 -6.01
N ARG A 20 -4.28 12.95 -6.63
CA ARG A 20 -4.52 12.63 -8.05
C ARG A 20 -5.43 11.43 -8.26
N CYS A 21 -5.49 10.54 -7.28
CA CYS A 21 -6.28 9.31 -7.31
C CYS A 21 -7.36 9.38 -6.24
N THR A 22 -8.61 9.13 -6.64
CA THR A 22 -9.72 8.94 -5.70
C THR A 22 -9.72 7.51 -5.16
N ASN A 23 -10.34 7.30 -4.00
CA ASN A 23 -10.49 5.98 -3.37
C ASN A 23 -9.17 5.26 -3.04
N VAL A 24 -8.14 6.02 -2.65
CA VAL A 24 -6.89 5.49 -2.11
C VAL A 24 -6.91 5.59 -0.58
N ILE A 25 -6.55 4.49 0.08
CA ILE A 25 -6.53 4.38 1.55
C ILE A 25 -5.09 4.13 2.00
N LEU A 26 -4.62 4.90 2.97
CA LEU A 26 -3.36 4.62 3.66
C LEU A 26 -3.61 3.55 4.73
N ASN A 27 -2.91 2.42 4.63
CA ASN A 27 -3.02 1.33 5.58
C ASN A 27 -2.11 1.58 6.81
N GLY A 28 -2.71 1.53 7.99
CA GLY A 28 -2.04 1.81 9.27
C GLY A 28 -2.28 3.23 9.80
N ASP A 29 -1.71 3.52 10.98
CA ASP A 29 -1.88 4.81 11.63
C ASP A 29 -1.08 5.91 10.89
N PRO A 30 -1.70 7.06 10.54
CA PRO A 30 -1.03 8.11 9.79
C PRO A 30 0.08 8.84 10.58
N GLU A 31 -0.03 8.88 11.91
CA GLU A 31 0.90 9.56 12.83
C GLU A 31 1.91 8.60 13.46
N SER A 32 1.49 7.37 13.77
CA SER A 32 2.29 6.32 14.43
C SER A 32 2.70 5.22 13.45
N ARG A 33 3.48 5.58 12.43
CA ARG A 33 4.02 4.63 11.43
C ARG A 33 5.49 4.89 11.11
N TYR A 34 6.17 3.85 10.62
CA TYR A 34 7.52 4.00 10.09
C TYR A 34 7.48 4.67 8.70
N PRO A 35 8.06 5.86 8.49
CA PRO A 35 7.89 6.61 7.24
C PRO A 35 8.51 5.93 6.02
N GLY A 36 9.49 5.04 6.22
CA GLY A 36 10.14 4.28 5.15
C GLY A 36 9.29 3.12 4.62
N CYS A 37 8.13 2.85 5.22
CA CYS A 37 7.16 1.87 4.77
C CYS A 37 5.84 2.58 4.48
N VAL A 38 5.47 2.68 3.21
CA VAL A 38 4.19 3.25 2.77
C VAL A 38 3.36 2.11 2.22
N ASN A 39 2.18 1.87 2.81
CA ASN A 39 1.26 0.86 2.32
C ASN A 39 -0.06 1.55 1.93
N LEU A 40 -0.45 1.46 0.66
CA LEU A 40 -1.67 2.06 0.12
C LEU A 40 -2.57 0.98 -0.48
N SER A 41 -3.87 1.05 -0.22
CA SER A 41 -4.89 0.27 -0.92
C SER A 41 -5.60 1.14 -1.96
N PHE A 42 -5.84 0.59 -3.14
CA PHE A 42 -6.53 1.25 -4.24
C PHE A 42 -7.86 0.55 -4.49
N ALA A 43 -8.97 1.16 -4.06
CA ALA A 43 -10.27 0.52 -4.26
C ALA A 43 -10.59 0.35 -5.75
N TYR A 44 -11.33 -0.70 -6.09
CA TYR A 44 -11.79 -1.03 -7.44
C TYR A 44 -10.69 -1.41 -8.44
N ILE A 45 -9.45 -1.64 -7.97
CA ILE A 45 -8.32 -2.05 -8.80
C ILE A 45 -7.72 -3.33 -8.20
N GLU A 46 -7.54 -4.36 -9.03
CA GLU A 46 -6.79 -5.56 -8.63
C GLU A 46 -5.31 -5.25 -8.50
N GLY A 47 -4.68 -5.65 -7.38
CA GLY A 47 -3.27 -5.35 -7.10
C GLY A 47 -2.31 -5.87 -8.16
N GLU A 48 -2.58 -7.03 -8.76
CA GLU A 48 -1.75 -7.62 -9.82
C GLU A 48 -1.72 -6.73 -11.08
N SER A 49 -2.87 -6.20 -11.49
CA SER A 49 -2.97 -5.29 -12.64
C SER A 49 -2.16 -4.00 -12.41
N LEU A 50 -2.16 -3.50 -11.17
CA LEU A 50 -1.40 -2.31 -10.80
C LEU A 50 0.12 -2.59 -10.75
N LEU A 51 0.55 -3.76 -10.26
CA LEU A 51 1.95 -4.18 -10.33
C LEU A 51 2.44 -4.30 -11.78
N MET A 52 1.63 -4.88 -12.68
CA MET A 52 1.99 -4.99 -14.10
C MET A 52 2.13 -3.62 -14.78
N ALA A 53 1.29 -2.65 -14.40
CA ALA A 53 1.37 -1.28 -14.90
C ALA A 53 2.61 -0.52 -14.40
N LEU A 54 3.16 -0.88 -13.23
CA LEU A 54 4.27 -0.21 -12.55
C LEU A 54 5.60 -0.99 -12.63
N LYS A 55 5.82 -1.73 -13.72
CA LYS A 55 6.99 -2.63 -13.92
C LYS A 55 8.37 -1.99 -13.71
N ASP A 56 8.49 -0.67 -13.86
CA ASP A 56 9.76 0.07 -13.72
C ASP A 56 10.01 0.55 -12.28
N ILE A 57 9.09 0.24 -11.35
CA ILE A 57 9.16 0.59 -9.94
C ILE A 57 9.14 -0.70 -9.12
N ALA A 58 10.17 -0.93 -8.30
CA ALA A 58 10.20 -2.07 -7.39
C ALA A 58 9.17 -1.89 -6.26
N LEU A 59 8.10 -2.67 -6.31
CA LEU A 59 6.97 -2.64 -5.38
C LEU A 59 6.63 -4.07 -4.91
N SER A 60 6.01 -4.19 -3.75
CA SER A 60 5.49 -5.42 -3.15
C SER A 60 3.97 -5.35 -3.10
N SER A 61 3.27 -6.43 -3.42
CA SER A 61 1.86 -6.54 -3.02
C SER A 61 1.77 -6.73 -1.50
N GLY A 62 0.71 -6.18 -0.88
CA GLY A 62 0.36 -6.36 0.53
C GLY A 62 -0.32 -7.70 0.81
N SER A 63 -0.74 -8.43 -0.23
CA SER A 63 -1.07 -9.86 -0.15
C SER A 63 0.22 -10.62 0.16
N ALA A 64 0.27 -11.29 1.31
CA ALA A 64 1.40 -12.08 1.76
C ALA A 64 2.15 -12.73 0.59
N CYS A 65 3.44 -12.41 0.44
CA CYS A 65 4.29 -12.91 -0.63
C CYS A 65 4.02 -14.40 -0.89
N THR A 66 3.52 -14.73 -2.08
CA THR A 66 3.52 -16.07 -2.68
C THR A 66 3.18 -17.22 -1.72
N SER A 67 1.89 -17.49 -1.55
CA SER A 67 1.42 -18.87 -1.37
C SER A 67 0.30 -19.08 -2.37
N ALA A 68 0.21 -20.24 -2.98
CA ALA A 68 -0.76 -20.60 -4.03
C ALA A 68 -2.22 -20.67 -3.53
N SER A 69 -2.57 -19.88 -2.51
CA SER A 69 -3.90 -19.75 -1.95
C SER A 69 -4.34 -18.30 -2.04
N LEU A 70 -5.53 -18.10 -2.59
CA LEU A 70 -6.31 -16.85 -2.71
C LEU A 70 -6.69 -16.22 -1.35
N GLU A 71 -5.93 -16.48 -0.29
CA GLU A 71 -6.25 -16.05 1.07
C GLU A 71 -5.67 -14.64 1.32
N PRO A 72 -6.50 -13.65 1.70
CA PRO A 72 -6.04 -12.29 1.98
C PRO A 72 -5.05 -12.23 3.15
N SER A 73 -4.23 -11.17 3.16
CA SER A 73 -3.20 -10.96 4.19
C SER A 73 -3.79 -10.91 5.60
N TYR A 74 -3.32 -11.80 6.49
CA TYR A 74 -3.78 -11.86 7.88
C TYR A 74 -3.58 -10.55 8.66
N VAL A 75 -2.59 -9.74 8.27
CA VAL A 75 -2.33 -8.43 8.87
C VAL A 75 -3.39 -7.41 8.45
N LEU A 76 -3.83 -7.44 7.19
CA LEU A 76 -4.86 -6.52 6.67
C LEU A 76 -6.25 -6.86 7.25
N ARG A 77 -6.57 -8.16 7.42
CA ARG A 77 -7.76 -8.59 8.17
C ARG A 77 -7.73 -8.13 9.63
N ALA A 78 -6.56 -8.19 10.29
CA ALA A 78 -6.43 -7.79 11.69
C ALA A 78 -6.63 -6.28 11.92
N ILE A 79 -6.39 -5.44 10.91
CA ILE A 79 -6.67 -3.99 10.96
C ILE A 79 -8.06 -3.61 10.46
N GLY A 80 -8.92 -4.60 10.15
CA GLY A 80 -10.30 -4.38 9.71
C GLY A 80 -10.44 -3.91 8.27
N ALA A 81 -9.42 -4.10 7.42
CA ALA A 81 -9.57 -3.89 5.99
C ALA A 81 -10.49 -4.97 5.42
N ASP A 82 -11.49 -4.56 4.65
CA ASP A 82 -12.37 -5.47 3.91
C ASP A 82 -11.52 -6.36 2.97
N ASP A 83 -11.92 -7.61 2.74
CA ASP A 83 -11.08 -8.59 2.03
C ASP A 83 -10.70 -8.08 0.63
N ASP A 84 -11.59 -7.34 -0.04
CA ASP A 84 -11.35 -6.68 -1.34
C ASP A 84 -10.26 -5.58 -1.27
N LEU A 85 -10.14 -4.88 -0.14
CA LEU A 85 -9.10 -3.87 0.09
C LEU A 85 -7.75 -4.50 0.42
N ALA A 86 -7.74 -5.74 0.93
CA ALA A 86 -6.52 -6.49 1.19
C ALA A 86 -5.87 -7.00 -0.10
N HIS A 87 -6.66 -7.37 -1.10
CA HIS A 87 -6.18 -7.79 -2.42
C HIS A 87 -5.69 -6.63 -3.31
N SER A 88 -5.96 -5.39 -2.92
CA SER A 88 -5.60 -4.16 -3.67
C SER A 88 -4.54 -3.30 -2.96
N SER A 89 -3.86 -3.85 -1.95
CA SER A 89 -2.80 -3.19 -1.18
C SER A 89 -1.43 -3.32 -1.86
N ILE A 90 -0.65 -2.23 -1.90
CA ILE A 90 0.73 -2.19 -2.38
C ILE A 90 1.64 -1.53 -1.33
N ARG A 91 2.85 -2.06 -1.19
CA ARG A 91 3.95 -1.55 -0.36
C ARG A 91 5.22 -1.29 -1.17
#